data_AF-A0AAD8Y6H2-F1
#
_entry.id   AF-A0AAD8Y6H2-F1
#
_cell.length_a   1.000
_cell.length_b   1.000
_cell.length_c   1.000
_cell.angle_alpha   90.00
_cell.angle_beta   90.00
_cell.angle_gamma   90.00
#
_symmetry.space_group_name_H-M   'P 1'
#
loop_
_entity.id
_entity.type
_entity.pdbx_description
1 polymer ?
#
loop_
_entity_poly.entity_id
_entity_poly.type
_entity_poly.pdbx_seq_one_letter_code
_entity_poly.pdbx_strand_id
1 'polypeptide(L)'
;MKLDVTKHVVNDVELNLCNNNLSEEDFHSGIKCPSMPLQSIDLSRNSFKFIPPQIFSYITLTSLDVSRNRLQGFPPEIKLLVNLEKLIAISNHLRLRQLPINELASLHNLKLLDLRYNRKLKQAALDSLNEVIIPNNSQLEIQCTISSQEEDSAAKKLSACDRDAALLQSQLEPLSTPQLAKRLERTFGVLLDKETEQAYNRDYVMATLLECYKKHGPREIRKEKGIPVSKHRLDALMQELNAVNWPHTTRERPKIKAEHYMIIQKPGSGVEDSVRTKKETAKLIKYKKLFDLAVETLAEVDPVFAERFTALAVTHNFVGSPHIDTLNVGPFYGLSLGEFSGGGRIAVECSPLLVAEIDTKGSFGKIDGRFPHWVTPYEGERFSLIYYVTSGSVEPQTTAIFAPPLDVAQHWIPPPTFIP
;
A
#
# COMPACT_ATOMS: atom_id res chain seq x y z
N MET A 1 -25.24 16.24 -9.62
CA MET A 1 -26.68 16.25 -9.28
C MET A 1 -26.76 16.36 -7.77
N LYS A 2 -27.41 17.39 -7.20
CA LYS A 2 -27.49 17.52 -5.74
C LYS A 2 -28.34 16.37 -5.20
N LEU A 3 -27.80 15.61 -4.25
CA LEU A 3 -28.55 14.54 -3.59
C LEU A 3 -29.78 15.15 -2.91
N ASP A 4 -30.97 14.64 -3.24
CA ASP A 4 -32.21 15.07 -2.61
C ASP A 4 -32.42 14.29 -1.32
N VAL A 5 -31.91 14.85 -0.22
CA VAL A 5 -31.92 14.27 1.13
C VAL A 5 -33.33 13.94 1.62
N THR A 6 -34.36 14.62 1.11
CA THR A 6 -35.75 14.41 1.55
C THR A 6 -36.27 13.02 1.20
N LYS A 7 -35.76 12.41 0.12
CA LYS A 7 -36.11 11.04 -0.29
C LYS A 7 -35.46 9.95 0.56
N HIS A 8 -34.52 10.35 1.41
CA HIS A 8 -33.77 9.48 2.29
C HIS A 8 -34.26 9.55 3.74
N VAL A 9 -35.30 10.36 3.98
CA VAL A 9 -35.98 10.42 5.27
C VAL A 9 -36.96 9.25 5.35
N VAL A 10 -36.87 8.49 6.45
CA VAL A 10 -37.76 7.36 6.75
C VAL A 10 -38.55 7.70 8.01
N ASN A 11 -39.88 7.51 7.95
CA ASN A 11 -40.81 7.73 9.05
C ASN A 11 -40.71 9.11 9.73
N ASP A 12 -40.29 10.14 8.97
CA ASP A 12 -40.11 11.54 9.43
C ASP A 12 -39.16 11.75 10.62
N VAL A 13 -38.37 10.73 11.00
CA VAL A 13 -37.44 10.79 12.14
C VAL A 13 -36.07 10.16 11.85
N GLU A 14 -35.92 9.41 10.77
CA GLU A 14 -34.65 8.78 10.40
C GLU A 14 -34.14 9.32 9.08
N LEU A 15 -32.83 9.51 8.95
CA LEU A 15 -32.19 9.90 7.70
C LEU A 15 -31.15 8.85 7.29
N ASN A 16 -31.39 8.16 6.18
CA ASN A 16 -30.50 7.13 5.66
C ASN A 16 -29.74 7.58 4.41
N LEU A 17 -28.50 8.00 4.62
CA LEU A 17 -27.54 8.37 3.57
C LEU A 17 -26.46 7.30 3.35
N CYS A 18 -26.73 6.06 3.75
CA CYS A 18 -25.81 4.95 3.57
C CYS A 18 -25.43 4.77 2.09
N ASN A 19 -24.15 4.54 1.79
CA ASN A 19 -23.67 4.11 0.48
C ASN A 19 -23.97 5.07 -0.69
N ASN A 20 -23.74 6.38 -0.49
CA ASN A 20 -23.99 7.42 -1.49
C ASN A 20 -22.71 8.07 -2.04
N ASN A 21 -21.53 7.52 -1.72
CA ASN A 21 -20.22 8.07 -2.11
C ASN A 21 -20.03 9.55 -1.69
N LEU A 22 -20.61 9.93 -0.55
CA LEU A 22 -20.57 11.30 -0.03
C LEU A 22 -19.25 11.62 0.67
N SER A 23 -18.95 12.90 0.76
CA SER A 23 -17.84 13.50 1.48
C SER A 23 -18.30 14.73 2.27
N GLU A 24 -17.44 15.23 3.15
CA GLU A 24 -17.68 16.47 3.89
C GLU A 24 -18.04 17.66 2.99
N GLU A 25 -17.46 17.76 1.80
CA GLU A 25 -17.65 18.88 0.86
C GLU A 25 -19.07 18.93 0.29
N ASP A 26 -19.72 17.77 0.18
CA ASP A 26 -21.11 17.66 -0.28
C ASP A 26 -22.07 18.36 0.70
N PHE A 27 -21.79 18.32 2.00
CA PHE A 27 -22.56 19.02 3.04
C PHE A 27 -22.29 20.53 3.06
N HIS A 28 -21.08 20.98 2.69
CA HIS A 28 -20.76 22.40 2.64
C HIS A 28 -21.42 23.12 1.46
N SER A 29 -21.60 22.43 0.33
CA SER A 29 -21.95 23.08 -0.95
C SER A 29 -23.28 22.63 -1.58
N GLY A 30 -23.81 21.46 -1.19
CA GLY A 30 -24.85 20.78 -1.96
C GLY A 30 -26.03 20.22 -1.16
N ILE A 31 -25.76 19.53 -0.06
CA ILE A 31 -26.73 18.82 0.78
C ILE A 31 -27.34 19.80 1.77
N LYS A 32 -28.64 20.04 1.64
CA LYS A 32 -29.42 20.74 2.66
C LYS A 32 -30.00 19.72 3.63
N CYS A 33 -29.52 19.77 4.87
CA CYS A 33 -30.01 18.93 5.94
C CYS A 33 -31.49 19.24 6.24
N PRO A 34 -32.36 18.22 6.43
CA PRO A 34 -33.77 18.43 6.76
C PRO A 34 -33.96 19.29 8.01
N SER A 35 -34.97 20.17 8.06
CA SER A 35 -35.25 21.01 9.23
C SER A 35 -36.01 20.28 10.35
N MET A 36 -36.44 19.05 10.12
CA MET A 36 -37.18 18.23 11.08
C MET A 36 -36.26 17.62 12.15
N PRO A 37 -36.78 17.36 13.37
CA PRO A 37 -35.99 16.77 14.45
C PRO A 37 -35.71 15.28 14.18
N LEU A 38 -34.53 14.98 13.64
CA LEU A 38 -34.10 13.60 13.41
C LEU A 38 -33.69 12.91 14.71
N GLN A 39 -34.05 11.63 14.83
CA GLN A 39 -33.66 10.72 15.91
C GLN A 39 -32.55 9.76 15.47
N SER A 40 -32.53 9.36 14.20
CA SER A 40 -31.50 8.45 13.68
C SER A 40 -30.88 8.98 12.39
N ILE A 41 -29.55 8.90 12.27
CA ILE A 41 -28.82 9.24 11.05
C ILE A 41 -27.84 8.11 10.73
N ASP A 42 -27.93 7.60 9.50
CA ASP A 42 -26.96 6.65 8.93
C ASP A 42 -26.16 7.33 7.82
N LEU A 43 -24.88 7.59 8.06
CA LEU A 43 -23.88 8.10 7.12
C LEU A 43 -22.88 7.02 6.71
N SER A 44 -23.17 5.75 6.97
CA SER A 44 -22.22 4.67 6.75
C SER A 44 -21.90 4.44 5.27
N ARG A 45 -20.75 3.82 4.98
CA ARG A 45 -20.31 3.48 3.60
C ARG A 45 -20.17 4.70 2.67
N ASN A 46 -19.60 5.79 3.19
CA ASN A 46 -19.28 6.98 2.41
C ASN A 46 -17.74 7.23 2.44
N SER A 47 -17.31 8.45 2.12
CA SER A 47 -15.88 8.85 2.06
C SER A 47 -15.52 9.95 3.07
N PHE A 48 -16.32 10.16 4.11
CA PHE A 48 -16.11 11.25 5.09
C PHE A 48 -14.78 11.13 5.83
N LYS A 49 -14.00 12.22 5.92
CA LYS A 49 -12.80 12.31 6.78
C LYS A 49 -13.09 12.87 8.17
N PHE A 50 -14.20 13.59 8.31
CA PHE A 50 -14.77 14.09 9.56
C PHE A 50 -16.29 14.12 9.44
N ILE A 51 -16.99 14.10 10.57
CA ILE A 51 -18.45 14.21 10.60
C ILE A 51 -18.82 15.65 10.21
N PRO A 52 -19.72 15.87 9.22
CA PRO A 52 -20.11 17.22 8.82
C PRO A 52 -20.72 18.02 9.98
N PRO A 53 -20.35 19.31 10.16
CA PRO A 53 -20.85 20.13 11.27
C PRO A 53 -22.36 20.21 11.39
N GLN A 54 -23.07 20.12 10.26
CA GLN A 54 -24.53 20.16 10.17
C GLN A 54 -25.19 19.03 10.97
N ILE A 55 -24.53 17.87 11.11
CA ILE A 55 -25.05 16.73 11.88
C ILE A 55 -25.22 17.10 13.36
N PHE A 56 -24.37 17.96 13.91
CA PHE A 56 -24.42 18.37 15.32
C PHE A 56 -25.57 19.34 15.63
N SER A 57 -26.32 19.81 14.61
CA SER A 57 -27.53 20.61 14.82
C SER A 57 -28.74 19.77 15.26
N TYR A 58 -28.71 18.45 15.04
CA TYR A 58 -29.77 17.52 15.44
C TYR A 58 -29.65 17.13 16.91
N ILE A 59 -29.99 18.04 17.81
CA ILE A 59 -29.92 17.80 19.26
C ILE A 59 -30.86 16.67 19.73
N THR A 60 -31.84 16.28 18.91
CA THR A 60 -32.77 15.17 19.16
C THR A 60 -32.23 13.79 18.78
N LEU A 61 -31.01 13.73 18.21
CA LEU A 61 -30.43 12.50 17.69
C LEU A 61 -30.12 11.51 18.82
N THR A 62 -30.64 10.29 18.70
CA THR A 62 -30.40 9.16 19.60
C THR A 62 -29.49 8.11 18.99
N SER A 63 -29.39 8.04 17.66
CA SER A 63 -28.52 7.09 16.95
C SER A 63 -27.76 7.75 15.80
N LEU A 64 -26.45 7.56 15.77
CA LEU A 64 -25.57 8.00 14.69
C LEU A 64 -24.66 6.87 14.23
N ASP A 65 -24.80 6.44 12.97
CA ASP A 65 -23.88 5.52 12.31
C ASP A 65 -23.00 6.26 11.30
N VAL A 66 -21.69 6.23 11.51
CA VAL A 66 -20.66 6.80 10.63
C VAL A 66 -19.64 5.74 10.18
N SER A 67 -20.05 4.47 10.22
CA SER A 67 -19.20 3.33 9.90
C SER A 67 -18.74 3.32 8.45
N ARG A 68 -17.60 2.67 8.18
CA ARG A 68 -17.06 2.48 6.81
C ARG A 68 -16.86 3.82 6.09
N ASN A 69 -16.25 4.77 6.79
CA ASN A 69 -15.79 6.05 6.27
C ASN A 69 -14.25 6.14 6.41
N ARG A 70 -13.70 7.36 6.30
CA ARG A 70 -12.27 7.63 6.44
C ARG A 70 -11.99 8.52 7.65
N LEU A 71 -12.85 8.49 8.68
CA LEU A 71 -12.78 9.36 9.84
C LEU A 71 -11.46 9.16 10.57
N GLN A 72 -10.77 10.25 10.90
CA GLN A 72 -9.53 10.19 11.69
C GLN A 72 -9.77 10.43 13.19
N GLY A 73 -10.92 10.99 13.54
CA GLY A 73 -11.34 11.36 14.88
C GLY A 73 -12.77 11.86 14.88
N PHE A 74 -13.22 12.37 16.02
CA PHE A 74 -14.48 13.12 16.14
C PHE A 74 -14.17 14.57 16.52
N PRO A 75 -14.97 15.53 16.05
CA PRO A 75 -14.81 16.90 16.47
C PRO A 75 -15.44 17.11 17.87
N PRO A 76 -14.98 18.09 18.68
CA PRO A 76 -15.51 18.36 20.02
C PRO A 76 -17.03 18.63 20.06
N GLU A 77 -17.60 19.07 18.95
CA GLU A 77 -19.03 19.31 18.72
C GLU A 77 -19.89 18.05 18.93
N ILE A 78 -19.29 16.85 18.98
CA ILE A 78 -20.01 15.62 19.35
C ILE A 78 -20.78 15.77 20.67
N LYS A 79 -20.29 16.59 21.62
CA LYS A 79 -20.97 16.89 22.90
C LYS A 79 -22.34 17.55 22.75
N LEU A 80 -22.64 18.15 21.59
CA LEU A 80 -23.91 18.82 21.33
C LEU A 80 -25.06 17.81 21.13
N LEU A 81 -24.73 16.55 20.80
CA LEU A 81 -25.69 15.47 20.64
C LEU A 81 -26.08 14.89 22.02
N VAL A 82 -26.64 15.73 22.88
CA VAL A 82 -26.89 15.43 24.30
C VAL A 82 -27.83 14.24 24.53
N ASN A 83 -28.66 13.89 23.54
CA ASN A 83 -29.59 12.76 23.59
C ASN A 83 -29.03 11.49 22.92
N LEU A 84 -27.78 11.48 22.46
CA LEU A 84 -27.21 10.37 21.72
C LEU A 84 -27.08 9.13 22.60
N GLU A 85 -27.72 8.04 22.19
CA GLU A 85 -27.67 6.74 22.85
C GLU A 85 -26.72 5.77 22.15
N LYS A 86 -26.56 5.87 20.82
CA LYS A 86 -25.73 4.97 20.03
C LYS A 86 -24.83 5.76 19.08
N LEU A 87 -23.53 5.56 19.21
CA LEU A 87 -22.53 6.04 18.27
C LEU A 87 -21.77 4.87 17.67
N ILE A 88 -22.00 4.59 16.39
CA ILE A 88 -21.41 3.48 15.66
C ILE A 88 -20.40 4.04 14.65
N ALA A 89 -19.11 3.76 14.84
CA ALA A 89 -18.02 4.29 14.01
C ALA A 89 -17.06 3.18 13.56
N ILE A 90 -17.62 2.04 13.20
CA ILE A 90 -16.90 0.83 12.81
C ILE A 90 -16.09 1.09 11.53
N SER A 91 -14.88 0.52 11.42
CA SER A 91 -14.07 0.57 10.19
C SER A 91 -13.77 1.99 9.70
N ASN A 92 -13.17 2.79 10.56
CA ASN A 92 -12.63 4.12 10.24
C ASN A 92 -11.10 4.15 10.43
N HIS A 93 -10.50 5.34 10.47
CA HIS A 93 -9.08 5.58 10.70
C HIS A 93 -8.80 6.31 12.02
N LEU A 94 -9.67 6.10 13.02
CA LEU A 94 -9.66 6.84 14.28
C LEU A 94 -8.33 6.68 15.02
N ARG A 95 -7.83 7.77 15.59
CA ARG A 95 -6.63 7.81 16.44
C ARG A 95 -6.99 8.40 17.78
N LEU A 96 -6.38 7.89 18.86
CA LEU A 96 -6.60 8.39 20.22
C LEU A 96 -6.47 9.92 20.34
N ARG A 97 -5.41 10.51 19.77
CA ARG A 97 -5.17 11.97 19.80
C ARG A 97 -6.24 12.83 19.12
N GLN A 98 -7.11 12.22 18.33
CA GLN A 98 -8.17 12.90 17.58
C GLN A 98 -9.56 12.49 18.09
N LEU A 99 -9.63 11.75 19.21
CA LEU A 99 -10.88 11.51 19.92
C LEU A 99 -11.04 12.56 21.02
N PRO A 100 -12.16 13.28 21.08
CA PRO A 100 -12.43 14.28 22.10
C PRO A 100 -13.00 13.57 23.33
N ILE A 101 -12.13 12.90 24.10
CA ILE A 101 -12.53 11.96 25.17
C ILE A 101 -13.38 12.64 26.24
N ASN A 102 -13.03 13.88 26.61
CA ASN A 102 -13.76 14.65 27.61
C ASN A 102 -15.18 15.02 27.11
N GLU A 103 -15.30 15.37 25.83
CA GLU A 103 -16.57 15.68 25.19
C GLU A 103 -17.45 14.44 25.04
N LEU A 104 -16.85 13.29 24.69
CA LEU A 104 -17.56 12.02 24.70
C LEU A 104 -18.05 11.65 26.11
N ALA A 105 -17.28 11.97 27.16
CA ALA A 105 -17.69 11.75 28.55
C ALA A 105 -18.91 12.58 28.99
N SER A 106 -19.19 13.70 28.30
CA SER A 106 -20.38 14.52 28.57
C SER A 106 -21.67 13.97 27.95
N LEU A 107 -21.58 12.91 27.14
CA LEU A 107 -22.73 12.23 26.55
C LEU A 107 -23.34 11.23 27.56
N HIS A 108 -24.05 11.76 28.55
CA HIS A 108 -24.62 10.97 29.66
C HIS A 108 -25.66 9.93 29.23
N ASN A 109 -26.27 10.09 28.06
CA ASN A 109 -27.27 9.16 27.52
C ASN A 109 -26.66 8.04 26.64
N LEU A 110 -25.35 8.08 26.37
CA LEU A 110 -24.71 7.14 25.45
C LEU A 110 -24.69 5.74 26.06
N LYS A 111 -25.34 4.77 25.42
CA LYS A 111 -25.41 3.38 25.86
C LYS A 111 -24.48 2.48 25.07
N LEU A 112 -24.17 2.84 23.81
CA LEU A 112 -23.27 2.09 22.95
C LEU A 112 -22.30 3.02 22.21
N LEU A 113 -21.00 2.75 22.38
CA LEU A 113 -19.92 3.33 21.58
C LEU A 113 -19.18 2.21 20.86
N ASP A 114 -19.45 2.04 19.56
CA ASP A 114 -18.81 1.01 18.74
C ASP A 114 -17.69 1.59 17.88
N LEU A 115 -16.46 1.30 18.27
CA LEU A 115 -15.20 1.71 17.65
C LEU A 115 -14.47 0.53 16.99
N ARG A 116 -15.13 -0.60 16.78
CA ARG A 116 -14.49 -1.78 16.18
C ARG A 116 -13.85 -1.47 14.82
N TYR A 117 -12.81 -2.22 14.47
CA TYR A 117 -12.06 -2.09 13.21
C TYR A 117 -11.35 -0.75 12.97
N ASN A 118 -11.10 0.04 14.01
CA ASN A 118 -10.24 1.21 13.95
C ASN A 118 -8.78 0.85 14.29
N ARG A 119 -8.03 0.33 13.31
CA ARG A 119 -6.68 -0.28 13.49
C ARG A 119 -5.62 0.60 14.18
N LYS A 120 -5.83 1.92 14.23
CA LYS A 120 -4.93 2.88 14.89
C LYS A 120 -5.30 3.14 16.35
N LEU A 121 -6.47 2.72 16.81
CA LEU A 121 -6.79 2.63 18.23
C LEU A 121 -6.06 1.42 18.80
N LYS A 122 -5.45 1.62 19.97
CA LYS A 122 -4.65 0.64 20.71
C LYS A 122 -5.23 0.50 22.11
N GLN A 123 -4.66 -0.40 22.91
CA GLN A 123 -5.07 -0.60 24.31
C GLN A 123 -5.18 0.73 25.07
N ALA A 124 -4.18 1.61 24.94
CA ALA A 124 -4.20 2.94 25.54
C ALA A 124 -5.44 3.79 25.20
N ALA A 125 -6.05 3.59 24.03
CA ALA A 125 -7.28 4.27 23.68
C ALA A 125 -8.48 3.72 24.46
N LEU A 126 -8.58 2.40 24.60
CA LEU A 126 -9.62 1.81 25.45
C LEU A 126 -9.41 2.20 26.91
N ASP A 127 -8.16 2.21 27.38
CA ASP A 127 -7.83 2.60 28.75
C ASP A 127 -8.30 4.04 29.03
N SER A 128 -7.99 5.00 28.16
CA SER A 128 -8.44 6.38 28.32
C SER A 128 -9.96 6.54 28.22
N LEU A 129 -10.63 5.79 27.35
CA LEU A 129 -12.09 5.81 27.27
C LEU A 129 -12.71 5.24 28.56
N ASN A 130 -12.17 4.14 29.07
CA ASN A 130 -12.62 3.52 30.32
C ASN A 130 -12.34 4.41 31.54
N GLU A 131 -11.20 5.09 31.59
CA GLU A 131 -10.82 5.96 32.70
C GLU A 131 -11.68 7.22 32.78
N VAL A 132 -12.03 7.82 31.63
CA VAL A 132 -12.68 9.14 31.59
C VAL A 132 -14.19 9.05 31.35
N ILE A 133 -14.66 8.13 30.51
CA ILE A 133 -16.07 8.09 30.09
C ILE A 133 -16.90 7.22 31.05
N ILE A 134 -16.43 6.03 31.38
CA ILE A 134 -17.20 5.07 32.20
C ILE A 134 -17.59 5.63 33.58
N PRO A 135 -16.73 6.36 34.32
CA PRO A 135 -17.14 6.95 35.60
C PRO A 135 -18.31 7.94 35.47
N ASN A 136 -18.45 8.57 34.30
CA ASN A 136 -19.51 9.53 34.00
C ASN A 136 -20.74 8.88 33.32
N ASN A 137 -20.62 7.62 32.92
CA ASN A 137 -21.67 6.86 32.25
C ASN A 137 -21.47 5.35 32.47
N SER A 138 -22.01 4.84 33.58
CA SER A 138 -21.84 3.46 34.03
C SER A 138 -22.59 2.41 33.21
N GLN A 139 -23.50 2.85 32.32
CA GLN A 139 -24.28 1.97 31.44
C GLN A 139 -23.69 1.88 30.03
N LEU A 140 -22.61 2.61 29.74
CA LEU A 140 -21.99 2.64 28.42
C LEU A 140 -21.27 1.33 28.10
N GLU A 141 -21.70 0.67 27.04
CA GLU A 141 -20.96 -0.40 26.39
C GLU A 141 -19.97 0.19 25.37
N ILE A 142 -18.68 -0.05 25.56
CA ILE A 142 -17.63 0.34 24.61
C ILE A 142 -17.14 -0.92 23.87
N GLN A 143 -17.49 -1.02 22.60
CA GLN A 143 -16.96 -2.06 21.72
C GLN A 143 -15.77 -1.50 20.96
N CYS A 144 -14.56 -1.99 21.23
CA CYS A 144 -13.37 -1.53 20.54
C CYS A 144 -12.54 -2.74 20.10
N THR A 145 -12.20 -2.82 18.81
CA THR A 145 -11.22 -3.80 18.35
C THR A 145 -9.85 -3.33 18.79
N ILE A 146 -9.43 -3.77 19.96
CA ILE A 146 -8.04 -3.61 20.38
C ILE A 146 -7.26 -4.65 19.59
N SER A 147 -6.37 -4.18 18.72
CA SER A 147 -5.28 -5.06 18.31
C SER A 147 -4.48 -5.35 19.57
N SER A 148 -4.64 -6.53 20.18
CA SER A 148 -3.78 -6.97 21.27
C SER A 148 -2.33 -6.78 20.81
N GLN A 149 -1.52 -6.12 21.63
CA GLN A 149 -0.08 -6.34 21.54
C GLN A 149 0.22 -7.71 22.17
N GLU A 150 -0.31 -8.76 21.56
CA GLU A 150 0.17 -10.12 21.66
C GLU A 150 0.40 -10.57 20.20
N GLU A 151 1.46 -10.04 19.59
CA GLU A 151 2.13 -10.72 18.49
C GLU A 151 2.97 -11.89 19.04
N ASP A 152 2.41 -12.68 19.98
CA ASP A 152 3.05 -13.91 20.45
C ASP A 152 2.42 -15.12 19.76
N SER A 153 3.15 -15.59 18.75
CA SER A 153 3.11 -16.94 18.16
C SER A 153 1.93 -17.32 17.24
N ALA A 154 1.78 -16.60 16.12
CA ALA A 154 1.77 -17.21 14.78
C ALA A 154 1.81 -16.10 13.72
N ALA A 155 2.92 -16.02 12.97
CA ALA A 155 3.16 -15.07 11.89
C ALA A 155 3.26 -13.58 12.30
N LYS A 156 4.34 -13.25 13.02
CA LYS A 156 4.95 -11.91 12.93
C LYS A 156 5.00 -11.53 11.45
N LYS A 157 4.35 -10.43 11.05
CA LYS A 157 4.26 -10.02 9.64
C LYS A 157 5.66 -9.95 9.06
N LEU A 158 6.04 -10.94 8.25
CA LEU A 158 7.39 -11.06 7.70
C LEU A 158 7.73 -9.75 7.01
N SER A 159 8.84 -9.15 7.42
CA SER A 159 9.36 -7.99 6.71
C SER A 159 9.81 -8.43 5.33
N ALA A 160 9.97 -7.50 4.39
CA ALA A 160 10.25 -7.87 3.01
C ALA A 160 11.52 -8.75 2.90
N CYS A 161 12.56 -8.51 3.72
CA CYS A 161 13.77 -9.33 3.76
C CYS A 161 13.61 -10.74 4.36
N ASP A 162 12.57 -10.99 5.15
CA ASP A 162 12.34 -12.27 5.81
C ASP A 162 11.41 -13.19 4.98
N ARG A 163 10.87 -12.66 3.89
CA ARG A 163 9.97 -13.39 2.99
C ARG A 163 10.76 -14.27 2.04
N ASP A 164 10.32 -15.52 1.93
CA ASP A 164 10.87 -16.46 0.96
C ASP A 164 10.17 -16.28 -0.39
N ALA A 165 10.92 -15.85 -1.41
CA ALA A 165 10.42 -15.66 -2.77
C ALA A 165 9.85 -16.94 -3.40
N ALA A 166 10.18 -18.13 -2.91
CA ALA A 166 9.64 -19.39 -3.44
C ALA A 166 8.21 -19.68 -2.95
N LEU A 167 7.79 -19.07 -1.83
CA LEU A 167 6.50 -19.36 -1.21
C LEU A 167 5.40 -18.43 -1.73
N LEU A 168 4.28 -19.04 -2.15
CA LEU A 168 3.10 -18.29 -2.62
C LEU A 168 2.58 -17.29 -1.57
N GLN A 169 2.52 -17.70 -0.31
CA GLN A 169 2.11 -16.81 0.77
C GLN A 169 2.98 -15.55 0.82
N SER A 170 4.30 -15.71 0.78
CA SER A 170 5.25 -14.60 0.79
C SER A 170 5.12 -13.68 -0.43
N GLN A 171 4.75 -14.23 -1.59
CA GLN A 171 4.49 -13.46 -2.81
C GLN A 171 3.17 -12.65 -2.72
N LEU A 172 2.20 -13.10 -1.91
CA LEU A 172 0.92 -12.43 -1.66
C LEU A 172 0.99 -11.41 -0.50
N GLU A 173 1.95 -11.55 0.41
CA GLU A 173 2.15 -10.65 1.55
C GLU A 173 2.21 -9.14 1.22
N PRO A 174 2.77 -8.70 0.08
CA PRO A 174 2.77 -7.28 -0.29
C PRO A 174 1.37 -6.67 -0.45
N LEU A 175 0.35 -7.48 -0.74
CA LEU A 175 -1.02 -7.01 -0.92
C LEU A 175 -1.72 -6.75 0.42
N SER A 176 -2.52 -5.69 0.45
CA SER A 176 -3.39 -5.37 1.58
C SER A 176 -4.55 -6.37 1.70
N THR A 177 -5.10 -6.55 2.91
CA THR A 177 -6.26 -7.43 3.12
C THR A 177 -7.43 -7.13 2.17
N PRO A 178 -7.81 -5.86 1.90
CA PRO A 178 -8.85 -5.57 0.91
C PRO A 178 -8.50 -6.02 -0.52
N GLN A 179 -7.24 -5.90 -0.93
CA GLN A 179 -6.79 -6.40 -2.25
C GLN A 179 -6.88 -7.93 -2.33
N LEU A 180 -6.49 -8.63 -1.26
CA LEU A 180 -6.59 -10.09 -1.17
C LEU A 180 -8.05 -10.56 -1.15
N ALA A 181 -8.92 -9.91 -0.37
CA ALA A 181 -10.36 -10.21 -0.33
C ALA A 181 -11.02 -9.97 -1.70
N LYS A 182 -10.68 -8.87 -2.37
CA LYS A 182 -11.16 -8.57 -3.73
C LYS A 182 -10.66 -9.61 -4.75
N ARG A 183 -9.48 -10.19 -4.54
CA ARG A 183 -8.95 -11.29 -5.36
C ARG A 183 -9.73 -12.59 -5.15
N LEU A 184 -10.05 -12.95 -3.91
CA LEU A 184 -10.92 -14.10 -3.61
C LEU A 184 -12.24 -14.03 -4.39
N GLU A 185 -12.89 -12.87 -4.34
CA GLU A 185 -14.15 -12.63 -5.04
C GLU A 185 -13.97 -12.68 -6.56
N ARG A 186 -13.05 -11.87 -7.12
CA ARG A 186 -12.93 -11.71 -8.57
C ARG A 186 -12.31 -12.89 -9.30
N THR A 187 -11.37 -13.59 -8.66
CA THR A 187 -10.60 -14.66 -9.30
C THR A 187 -11.18 -16.03 -8.99
N PHE A 188 -11.68 -16.23 -7.77
CA PHE A 188 -12.13 -17.55 -7.31
C PHE A 188 -13.64 -17.61 -7.02
N GLY A 189 -14.38 -16.51 -7.19
CA GLY A 189 -15.82 -16.47 -6.92
C GLY A 189 -16.17 -16.62 -5.45
N VAL A 190 -15.20 -16.47 -4.54
CA VAL A 190 -15.42 -16.64 -3.09
C VAL A 190 -15.87 -15.31 -2.49
N LEU A 191 -17.16 -15.23 -2.17
CA LEU A 191 -17.75 -14.10 -1.47
C LEU A 191 -17.49 -14.24 0.03
N LEU A 192 -16.68 -13.33 0.56
CA LEU A 192 -16.50 -13.21 2.00
C LEU A 192 -17.66 -12.45 2.59
N ASP A 193 -18.22 -12.99 3.66
CA ASP A 193 -19.26 -12.31 4.41
C ASP A 193 -18.70 -11.03 5.05
N LYS A 194 -19.35 -9.91 4.72
CA LYS A 194 -18.97 -8.57 5.17
C LYS A 194 -19.64 -8.19 6.49
N GLU A 195 -20.54 -9.02 6.99
CA GLU A 195 -21.22 -8.88 8.28
C GLU A 195 -20.46 -9.64 9.37
N THR A 196 -19.89 -10.80 9.08
CA THR A 196 -19.18 -11.65 10.06
C THR A 196 -17.67 -11.40 10.19
N GLU A 197 -17.18 -10.19 9.89
CA GLU A 197 -15.79 -9.76 10.13
C GLU A 197 -14.69 -10.50 9.31
N GLN A 198 -15.06 -11.61 8.63
CA GLN A 198 -14.18 -12.48 7.85
C GLN A 198 -13.43 -11.74 6.74
N ALA A 199 -14.11 -10.84 6.02
CA ALA A 199 -13.52 -10.04 4.94
C ALA A 199 -12.37 -9.12 5.40
N TYR A 200 -12.20 -8.91 6.71
CA TYR A 200 -11.25 -7.97 7.29
C TYR A 200 -10.14 -8.63 8.11
N ASN A 201 -10.29 -9.93 8.43
CA ASN A 201 -9.29 -10.75 9.09
C ASN A 201 -8.23 -11.22 8.07
N ARG A 202 -6.98 -10.78 8.22
CA ARG A 202 -5.91 -11.08 7.25
C ARG A 202 -5.60 -12.56 7.18
N ASP A 203 -5.54 -13.25 8.31
CA ASP A 203 -5.12 -14.65 8.37
C ASP A 203 -6.19 -15.53 7.75
N TYR A 204 -7.47 -15.25 8.03
CA TYR A 204 -8.59 -15.91 7.38
C TYR A 204 -8.60 -15.71 5.86
N VAL A 205 -8.45 -14.47 5.40
CA VAL A 205 -8.40 -14.13 3.97
C VAL A 205 -7.21 -14.82 3.29
N MET A 206 -6.03 -14.79 3.90
CA MET A 206 -4.82 -15.42 3.35
C MET A 206 -4.97 -16.94 3.29
N ALA A 207 -5.43 -17.58 4.38
CA ALA A 207 -5.64 -19.02 4.43
C ALA A 207 -6.63 -19.49 3.36
N THR A 208 -7.76 -18.79 3.23
CA THR A 208 -8.78 -19.08 2.20
C THR A 208 -8.19 -18.94 0.80
N LEU A 209 -7.42 -17.88 0.55
CA LEU A 209 -6.79 -17.64 -0.75
C LEU A 209 -5.78 -18.72 -1.10
N LEU A 210 -4.94 -19.14 -0.16
CA LEU A 210 -3.99 -20.25 -0.35
C LEU A 210 -4.70 -21.56 -0.66
N GLU A 211 -5.84 -21.83 -0.02
CA GLU A 211 -6.66 -23.01 -0.34
C GLU A 211 -7.24 -22.93 -1.76
N CYS A 212 -7.72 -21.75 -2.18
CA CYS A 212 -8.20 -21.54 -3.55
C CYS A 212 -7.09 -21.81 -4.59
N TYR A 213 -5.88 -21.30 -4.37
CA TYR A 213 -4.74 -21.60 -5.23
C TYR A 213 -4.37 -23.08 -5.22
N LYS A 214 -4.43 -23.75 -4.06
CA LYS A 214 -4.19 -25.19 -3.97
C LYS A 214 -5.19 -26.00 -4.80
N LYS A 215 -6.46 -25.59 -4.83
CA LYS A 215 -7.52 -26.23 -5.64
C LYS A 215 -7.39 -25.91 -7.13
N HIS A 216 -7.06 -24.68 -7.48
CA HIS A 216 -6.93 -24.24 -8.87
C HIS A 216 -5.67 -24.80 -9.54
N GLY A 217 -4.58 -24.94 -8.78
CA GLY A 217 -3.26 -25.31 -9.30
C GLY A 217 -2.28 -24.14 -9.31
N PRO A 218 -1.00 -24.40 -9.66
CA PRO A 218 0.05 -23.40 -9.64
C PRO A 218 -0.26 -22.24 -10.60
N ARG A 219 0.26 -21.06 -10.27
CA ARG A 219 0.23 -19.92 -11.19
C ARG A 219 1.05 -20.24 -12.43
N GLU A 220 0.59 -19.76 -13.58
CA GLU A 220 1.36 -19.82 -14.81
C GLU A 220 2.62 -18.96 -14.69
N ILE A 221 3.75 -19.51 -15.13
CA ILE A 221 5.03 -18.81 -15.18
C ILE A 221 5.41 -18.59 -16.64
N ARG A 222 5.44 -17.33 -17.06
CA ARG A 222 5.90 -16.93 -18.38
C ARG A 222 7.33 -16.43 -18.29
N LYS A 223 8.25 -17.12 -18.96
CA LYS A 223 9.66 -16.70 -19.02
C LYS A 223 9.84 -15.66 -20.12
N GLU A 224 10.40 -14.53 -19.75
CA GLU A 224 10.66 -13.40 -20.65
C GLU A 224 12.16 -13.18 -20.79
N LYS A 225 12.58 -12.71 -21.98
CA LYS A 225 13.96 -12.27 -22.21
C LYS A 225 14.06 -10.77 -21.93
N GLY A 226 15.12 -10.36 -21.26
CA GLY A 226 15.50 -8.95 -21.22
C GLY A 226 16.06 -8.47 -22.56
N ILE A 227 16.33 -7.17 -22.63
CA ILE A 227 16.96 -6.51 -23.77
C ILE A 227 18.47 -6.63 -23.59
N PRO A 228 19.20 -7.33 -24.47
CA PRO A 228 20.62 -7.57 -24.30
C PRO A 228 21.41 -6.26 -24.34
N VAL A 229 22.50 -6.23 -23.59
CA VAL A 229 23.45 -5.11 -23.53
C VAL A 229 24.77 -5.56 -24.13
N SER A 230 25.47 -4.65 -24.81
CA SER A 230 26.78 -4.93 -25.40
C SER A 230 27.79 -5.42 -24.36
N LYS A 231 28.60 -6.40 -24.76
CA LYS A 231 29.59 -7.04 -23.89
C LYS A 231 30.57 -6.03 -23.26
N HIS A 232 31.02 -5.05 -24.03
CA HIS A 232 31.94 -4.01 -23.54
C HIS A 232 31.34 -3.20 -22.36
N ARG A 233 30.04 -2.87 -22.40
CA ARG A 233 29.36 -2.21 -21.27
C ARG A 233 29.29 -3.11 -20.04
N LEU A 234 28.93 -4.37 -20.24
CA LEU A 234 28.83 -5.35 -19.17
C LEU A 234 30.19 -5.59 -18.50
N ASP A 235 31.26 -5.74 -19.28
CA ASP A 235 32.62 -5.94 -18.79
C ASP A 235 33.10 -4.72 -17.97
N ALA A 236 32.86 -3.50 -18.45
CA ALA A 236 33.22 -2.27 -17.74
C ALA A 236 32.45 -2.11 -16.41
N LEU A 237 31.14 -2.39 -16.41
CA LEU A 237 30.33 -2.39 -15.19
C LEU A 237 30.81 -3.45 -14.19
N MET A 238 31.06 -4.67 -14.66
CA MET A 238 31.52 -5.77 -13.80
C MET A 238 32.88 -5.45 -13.16
N GLN A 239 33.81 -4.87 -13.93
CA GLN A 239 35.10 -4.42 -13.41
C GLN A 239 34.93 -3.39 -12.28
N GLU A 240 34.03 -2.41 -12.44
CA GLU A 240 33.79 -1.39 -11.43
C GLU A 240 33.06 -1.95 -10.20
N LEU A 241 32.07 -2.84 -10.38
CA LEU A 241 31.35 -3.49 -9.28
C LEU A 241 32.27 -4.33 -8.40
N ASN A 242 33.24 -5.01 -9.00
CA ASN A 242 34.25 -5.78 -8.27
C ASN A 242 35.25 -4.89 -7.51
N ALA A 243 35.48 -3.67 -8.00
CA ALA A 243 36.42 -2.72 -7.41
C ALA A 243 35.78 -1.74 -6.41
N VAL A 244 34.45 -1.63 -6.38
CA VAL A 244 33.76 -0.58 -5.64
C VAL A 244 33.94 -0.75 -4.13
N ASN A 245 34.29 0.34 -3.46
CA ASN A 245 34.35 0.35 -2.00
C ASN A 245 32.93 0.52 -1.41
N TRP A 246 32.28 -0.62 -1.15
CA TRP A 246 30.93 -0.68 -0.60
C TRP A 246 30.82 0.08 0.73
N PRO A 247 29.68 0.73 1.00
CA PRO A 247 29.47 1.40 2.28
C PRO A 247 29.46 0.37 3.42
N HIS A 248 30.17 0.68 4.52
CA HIS A 248 30.34 -0.20 5.69
C HIS A 248 29.03 -0.55 6.43
N THR A 249 27.91 0.09 6.09
CA THR A 249 26.62 -0.22 6.72
C THR A 249 25.51 -0.26 5.68
N THR A 250 24.70 -1.31 5.70
CA THR A 250 23.41 -1.41 4.99
C THR A 250 22.31 -0.52 5.62
N ARG A 251 22.69 0.44 6.49
CA ARG A 251 21.79 1.34 7.26
C ARG A 251 20.79 2.12 6.40
N GLU A 252 21.00 2.21 5.09
CA GLU A 252 20.04 2.82 4.16
C GLU A 252 18.75 2.01 4.02
N ARG A 253 18.79 0.69 4.27
CA ARG A 253 17.58 -0.14 4.41
C ARG A 253 17.89 -1.37 5.26
N PRO A 254 17.76 -1.31 6.61
CA PRO A 254 18.01 -2.46 7.51
C PRO A 254 17.06 -3.65 7.33
N LYS A 255 16.11 -3.56 6.38
CA LYS A 255 15.13 -4.59 6.02
C LYS A 255 15.36 -5.16 4.61
N ILE A 256 16.61 -5.19 4.14
CA ILE A 256 17.02 -5.86 2.90
C ILE A 256 17.98 -7.00 3.26
N LYS A 257 17.77 -8.17 2.64
CA LYS A 257 18.69 -9.31 2.73
C LYS A 257 19.65 -9.27 1.53
N ALA A 258 20.79 -8.61 1.71
CA ALA A 258 21.87 -8.51 0.73
C ALA A 258 23.20 -8.35 1.49
N GLU A 259 24.31 -8.80 0.91
CA GLU A 259 25.65 -8.56 1.47
C GLU A 259 26.01 -7.07 1.42
N HIS A 260 25.74 -6.45 0.28
CA HIS A 260 25.95 -5.03 0.08
C HIS A 260 24.77 -4.36 -0.59
N TYR A 261 24.50 -3.12 -0.20
CA TYR A 261 23.41 -2.31 -0.70
C TYR A 261 23.78 -0.83 -0.71
N MET A 262 23.49 -0.14 -1.80
CA MET A 262 23.58 1.32 -1.87
C MET A 262 22.54 1.90 -2.81
N ILE A 263 22.05 3.11 -2.50
CA ILE A 263 21.31 3.95 -3.46
C ILE A 263 22.17 5.16 -3.85
N ILE A 264 22.30 5.42 -5.16
CA ILE A 264 22.95 6.61 -5.71
C ILE A 264 21.85 7.45 -6.39
N GLN A 265 21.64 8.68 -5.91
CA GLN A 265 20.64 9.58 -6.51
C GLN A 265 21.24 10.42 -7.64
N LYS A 266 20.42 10.71 -8.65
CA LYS A 266 20.78 11.60 -9.75
C LYS A 266 20.77 13.07 -9.28
N PRO A 267 21.64 13.95 -9.79
CA PRO A 267 21.62 15.38 -9.45
C PRO A 267 20.24 16.01 -9.68
N GLY A 268 19.79 16.87 -8.75
CA GLY A 268 18.55 17.63 -8.90
C GLY A 268 17.26 16.92 -8.46
N SER A 269 17.32 15.70 -7.92
CA SER A 269 16.15 14.95 -7.45
C SER A 269 15.59 15.38 -6.07
N GLY A 270 16.11 16.46 -5.47
CA GLY A 270 15.77 16.91 -4.11
C GLY A 270 15.65 18.44 -3.98
N VAL A 271 15.20 18.91 -2.81
CA VAL A 271 15.11 20.35 -2.49
C VAL A 271 16.50 20.96 -2.36
N GLU A 272 16.74 22.10 -3.03
CA GLU A 272 18.00 22.84 -2.97
C GLU A 272 18.41 23.17 -1.51
N ASP A 273 19.70 23.03 -1.20
CA ASP A 273 20.34 23.41 0.08
C ASP A 273 19.97 22.67 1.38
N SER A 274 19.35 21.49 1.32
CA SER A 274 19.17 20.64 2.50
C SER A 274 20.44 19.83 2.90
N VAL A 275 20.56 19.46 4.19
CA VAL A 275 21.60 18.52 4.67
C VAL A 275 21.54 17.17 3.93
N ARG A 276 20.34 16.76 3.51
CA ARG A 276 20.09 15.53 2.77
C ARG A 276 20.69 15.60 1.37
N THR A 277 20.44 16.69 0.64
CA THR A 277 20.99 16.89 -0.71
C THR A 277 22.51 16.98 -0.70
N LYS A 278 23.12 17.57 0.34
CA LYS A 278 24.59 17.54 0.51
C LYS A 278 25.16 16.12 0.64
N LYS A 279 24.50 15.23 1.38
CA LYS A 279 24.91 13.83 1.51
C LYS A 279 24.72 13.03 0.22
N GLU A 280 23.60 13.25 -0.47
CA GLU A 280 23.30 12.62 -1.76
C GLU A 280 24.36 13.01 -2.82
N THR A 281 24.71 14.29 -2.90
CA THR A 281 25.78 14.79 -3.79
C THR A 281 27.14 14.19 -3.46
N ALA A 282 27.52 14.18 -2.17
CA ALA A 282 28.80 13.58 -1.75
C ALA A 282 28.88 12.09 -2.10
N LYS A 283 27.77 11.37 -1.97
CA LYS A 283 27.69 9.95 -2.33
C LYS A 283 27.79 9.74 -3.84
N LEU A 284 27.11 10.55 -4.63
CA LEU A 284 27.24 10.51 -6.09
C LEU A 284 28.69 10.78 -6.52
N ILE A 285 29.36 11.77 -5.94
CA ILE A 285 30.77 12.06 -6.22
C ILE A 285 31.65 10.84 -5.91
N LYS A 286 31.42 10.20 -4.74
CA LYS A 286 32.17 9.01 -4.33
C LYS A 286 32.00 7.83 -5.29
N TYR A 287 30.80 7.63 -5.83
CA TYR A 287 30.46 6.51 -6.71
C TYR A 287 30.25 6.93 -8.17
N LYS A 288 30.86 8.04 -8.59
CA LYS A 288 30.57 8.68 -9.87
C LYS A 288 30.85 7.75 -11.05
N LYS A 289 31.99 7.06 -11.03
CA LYS A 289 32.39 6.14 -12.12
C LYS A 289 31.37 5.02 -12.32
N LEU A 290 30.94 4.36 -11.25
CA LEU A 290 29.88 3.35 -11.30
C LEU A 290 28.56 3.94 -11.83
N PHE A 291 28.19 5.13 -11.36
CA PHE A 291 26.97 5.80 -11.81
C PHE A 291 27.01 6.16 -13.30
N ASP A 292 28.10 6.73 -13.79
CA ASP A 292 28.27 7.10 -15.20
C ASP A 292 28.20 5.85 -16.09
N LEU A 293 28.92 4.78 -15.74
CA LEU A 293 28.85 3.50 -16.46
C LEU A 293 27.42 2.93 -16.48
N ALA A 294 26.70 3.04 -15.36
CA ALA A 294 25.32 2.59 -15.26
C ALA A 294 24.38 3.41 -16.17
N VAL A 295 24.53 4.74 -16.22
CA VAL A 295 23.77 5.63 -17.11
C VAL A 295 24.05 5.29 -18.57
N GLU A 296 25.32 5.19 -18.96
CA GLU A 296 25.73 4.89 -20.33
C GLU A 296 25.25 3.51 -20.79
N THR A 297 25.23 2.54 -19.88
CA THR A 297 24.73 1.19 -20.15
C THR A 297 23.23 1.19 -20.40
N LEU A 298 22.45 1.90 -19.58
CA LEU A 298 21.01 2.03 -19.77
C LEU A 298 20.69 2.82 -21.05
N ALA A 299 21.48 3.84 -21.37
CA ALA A 299 21.29 4.66 -22.57
C ALA A 299 21.45 3.89 -23.89
N GLU A 300 22.15 2.75 -23.88
CA GLU A 300 22.22 1.83 -25.03
C GLU A 300 20.84 1.23 -25.37
N VAL A 301 19.95 1.11 -24.37
CA VAL A 301 18.64 0.46 -24.49
C VAL A 301 17.49 1.47 -24.48
N ASP A 302 17.52 2.45 -23.58
CA ASP A 302 16.49 3.47 -23.41
C ASP A 302 17.14 4.80 -22.98
N PRO A 303 17.64 5.61 -23.95
CA PRO A 303 18.31 6.88 -23.63
C PRO A 303 17.38 7.87 -22.92
N VAL A 304 16.08 7.84 -23.24
CA VAL A 304 15.07 8.69 -22.60
C VAL A 304 14.93 8.33 -21.12
N PHE A 305 14.87 7.04 -20.78
CA PHE A 305 14.80 6.61 -19.39
C PHE A 305 16.14 6.85 -18.65
N ALA A 306 17.29 6.69 -19.32
CA ALA A 306 18.61 7.02 -18.77
C ALA A 306 18.72 8.50 -18.36
N GLU A 307 18.08 9.39 -19.11
CA GLU A 307 17.98 10.82 -18.77
C GLU A 307 17.02 11.09 -17.61
N ARG A 308 15.99 10.25 -17.42
CA ARG A 308 14.89 10.55 -16.49
C ARG A 308 14.95 9.86 -15.13
N PHE A 309 15.62 8.71 -15.01
CA PHE A 309 15.64 7.98 -13.72
C PHE A 309 16.22 8.87 -12.60
N THR A 310 15.67 8.73 -11.40
CA THR A 310 16.01 9.61 -10.26
C THR A 310 17.01 8.96 -9.32
N ALA A 311 17.04 7.63 -9.28
CA ALA A 311 17.95 6.88 -8.42
C ALA A 311 18.35 5.54 -9.03
N LEU A 312 19.57 5.12 -8.71
CA LEU A 312 20.15 3.83 -9.01
C LEU A 312 20.35 3.06 -7.69
N ALA A 313 19.64 1.96 -7.50
CA ALA A 313 19.92 1.02 -6.43
C ALA A 313 20.87 -0.06 -6.92
N VAL A 314 21.93 -0.32 -6.16
CA VAL A 314 22.92 -1.35 -6.46
C VAL A 314 22.99 -2.32 -5.29
N THR A 315 22.87 -3.61 -5.59
CA THR A 315 22.93 -4.70 -4.60
C THR A 315 23.98 -5.74 -4.95
N HIS A 316 24.60 -6.33 -3.92
CA HIS A 316 25.39 -7.56 -4.02
C HIS A 316 24.71 -8.69 -3.23
N ASN A 317 24.50 -9.84 -3.87
CA ASN A 317 23.87 -11.03 -3.30
C ASN A 317 22.50 -10.76 -2.63
N PHE A 318 21.67 -9.98 -3.31
CA PHE A 318 20.30 -9.70 -2.87
C PHE A 318 19.40 -10.92 -2.98
N VAL A 319 18.73 -11.27 -1.88
CA VAL A 319 17.79 -12.38 -1.82
C VAL A 319 16.36 -11.88 -2.02
N GLY A 320 15.66 -12.55 -2.94
CA GLY A 320 14.33 -12.24 -3.48
C GLY A 320 13.24 -11.85 -2.51
N SER A 321 13.28 -10.62 -1.99
CA SER A 321 12.27 -10.06 -1.10
C SER A 321 11.02 -9.65 -1.89
N PRO A 322 9.86 -10.34 -1.78
CA PRO A 322 8.63 -9.93 -2.46
C PRO A 322 8.06 -8.63 -1.87
N HIS A 323 7.82 -7.64 -2.74
CA HIS A 323 7.38 -6.30 -2.33
C HIS A 323 6.66 -5.54 -3.46
N ILE A 324 6.19 -4.33 -3.14
CA ILE A 324 5.63 -3.34 -4.05
C ILE A 324 6.32 -2.00 -3.76
N ASP A 325 6.75 -1.31 -4.79
CA ASP A 325 7.40 0.01 -4.68
C ASP A 325 6.37 1.13 -4.73
N THR A 326 5.82 1.48 -3.57
CA THR A 326 4.77 2.51 -3.45
C THR A 326 5.26 3.95 -3.72
N LEU A 327 6.57 4.15 -3.82
CA LEU A 327 7.18 5.47 -4.09
C LEU A 327 7.54 5.65 -5.56
N ASN A 328 7.47 4.60 -6.37
CA ASN A 328 7.77 4.71 -7.78
C ASN A 328 6.61 5.45 -8.48
N VAL A 329 6.95 6.38 -9.36
CA VAL A 329 5.98 7.12 -10.18
C VAL A 329 5.78 6.50 -11.56
N GLY A 330 6.49 5.40 -11.86
CA GLY A 330 6.44 4.69 -13.14
C GLY A 330 7.25 3.39 -13.07
N PRO A 331 7.53 2.75 -14.22
CA PRO A 331 8.33 1.53 -14.27
C PRO A 331 9.80 1.76 -13.92
N PHE A 332 10.51 0.69 -13.62
CA PHE A 332 11.95 0.65 -13.42
C PHE A 332 12.63 -0.25 -14.46
N TYR A 333 13.93 -0.07 -14.65
CA TYR A 333 14.80 -1.01 -15.36
C TYR A 333 15.65 -1.81 -14.37
N GLY A 334 15.76 -3.12 -14.57
CA GLY A 334 16.64 -3.99 -13.80
C GLY A 334 17.66 -4.68 -14.69
N LEU A 335 18.92 -4.68 -14.25
CA LEU A 335 20.04 -5.41 -14.85
C LEU A 335 20.71 -6.25 -13.76
N SER A 336 21.14 -7.46 -14.10
CA SER A 336 21.95 -8.30 -13.22
C SER A 336 23.19 -8.84 -13.91
N LEU A 337 24.25 -8.98 -13.12
CA LEU A 337 25.60 -9.37 -13.53
C LEU A 337 26.17 -10.40 -12.55
N GLY A 338 27.24 -11.07 -12.94
CA GLY A 338 27.96 -12.04 -12.11
C GLY A 338 27.68 -13.51 -12.48
N GLU A 339 28.37 -14.39 -11.78
CA GLU A 339 28.31 -15.84 -11.99
C GLU A 339 27.25 -16.48 -11.10
N PHE A 340 26.00 -16.41 -11.55
CA PHE A 340 24.86 -17.07 -10.91
C PHE A 340 24.06 -17.96 -11.87
N SER A 341 23.34 -18.93 -11.30
CA SER A 341 22.53 -19.92 -12.04
C SER A 341 21.27 -20.34 -11.25
N GLY A 342 20.44 -21.21 -11.83
CA GLY A 342 19.22 -21.74 -11.19
C GLY A 342 18.02 -20.79 -11.15
N GLY A 343 18.24 -19.48 -11.25
CA GLY A 343 17.20 -18.46 -11.32
C GLY A 343 17.81 -17.05 -11.38
N GLY A 344 17.48 -16.18 -10.43
CA GLY A 344 18.03 -14.81 -10.36
C GLY A 344 17.36 -13.84 -11.33
N ARG A 345 16.27 -14.29 -11.95
CA ARG A 345 15.33 -13.52 -12.77
C ARG A 345 14.54 -12.57 -11.89
N ILE A 346 14.11 -11.44 -12.43
CA ILE A 346 13.11 -10.61 -11.75
C ILE A 346 11.73 -11.17 -12.10
N ALA A 347 10.98 -11.55 -11.08
CA ALA A 347 9.61 -12.01 -11.20
C ALA A 347 8.64 -10.87 -10.86
N VAL A 348 7.57 -10.72 -11.64
CA VAL A 348 6.49 -9.76 -11.39
C VAL A 348 5.14 -10.38 -11.65
N GLU A 349 4.19 -10.12 -10.76
CA GLU A 349 2.82 -10.58 -10.91
C GLU A 349 2.08 -9.76 -11.98
N CYS A 350 1.75 -10.40 -13.10
CA CYS A 350 0.96 -9.79 -14.18
C CYS A 350 -0.56 -9.91 -13.92
N SER A 351 -0.97 -10.98 -13.27
CA SER A 351 -2.33 -11.20 -12.80
C SER A 351 -2.31 -12.15 -11.60
N PRO A 352 -3.43 -12.35 -10.88
CA PRO A 352 -3.50 -13.33 -9.81
C PRO A 352 -3.03 -14.74 -10.20
N LEU A 353 -3.15 -15.12 -11.48
CA LEU A 353 -2.81 -16.45 -11.98
C LEU A 353 -1.57 -16.48 -12.89
N LEU A 354 -0.94 -15.33 -13.18
CA LEU A 354 0.18 -15.22 -14.12
C LEU A 354 1.34 -14.41 -13.52
N VAL A 355 2.52 -15.01 -13.52
CA VAL A 355 3.79 -14.36 -13.16
C VAL A 355 4.70 -14.34 -14.38
N ALA A 356 5.30 -13.18 -14.67
CA ALA A 356 6.37 -13.08 -15.64
C ALA A 356 7.73 -13.14 -14.94
N GLU A 357 8.65 -13.95 -15.45
CA GLU A 357 10.03 -14.05 -14.99
C GLU A 357 11.00 -13.54 -16.06
N ILE A 358 11.51 -12.34 -15.88
CA ILE A 358 12.38 -11.66 -16.83
C ILE A 358 13.83 -12.04 -16.59
N ASP A 359 14.50 -12.55 -17.62
CA ASP A 359 15.94 -12.74 -17.62
C ASP A 359 16.68 -11.41 -17.64
N THR A 360 17.29 -11.05 -16.51
CA THR A 360 18.09 -9.83 -16.41
C THR A 360 19.59 -10.10 -16.43
N LYS A 361 20.04 -11.35 -16.67
CA LYS A 361 21.48 -11.65 -16.71
C LYS A 361 22.08 -11.06 -17.99
N GLY A 362 22.90 -10.03 -17.85
CA GLY A 362 23.48 -9.29 -18.99
C GLY A 362 22.45 -8.58 -19.88
N SER A 363 21.21 -8.43 -19.40
CA SER A 363 20.09 -7.86 -20.16
C SER A 363 19.22 -6.99 -19.27
N PHE A 364 18.60 -5.97 -19.84
CA PHE A 364 17.68 -5.07 -19.16
C PHE A 364 16.24 -5.59 -19.19
N GLY A 365 15.61 -5.73 -18.02
CA GLY A 365 14.16 -5.94 -17.89
C GLY A 365 13.46 -4.67 -17.46
N LYS A 366 12.45 -4.21 -18.22
CA LYS A 366 11.59 -3.08 -17.83
C LYS A 366 10.32 -3.60 -17.16
N ILE A 367 10.11 -3.20 -15.90
CA ILE A 367 9.09 -3.77 -15.01
C ILE A 367 8.39 -2.64 -14.26
N ASP A 368 7.08 -2.73 -14.07
CA ASP A 368 6.37 -1.84 -13.18
C ASP A 368 6.42 -2.37 -11.74
N GLY A 369 7.33 -1.81 -10.93
CA GLY A 369 7.51 -2.19 -9.52
C GLY A 369 6.30 -1.89 -8.61
N ARG A 370 5.26 -1.23 -9.14
CA ARG A 370 3.99 -1.02 -8.43
C ARG A 370 3.11 -2.27 -8.42
N PHE A 371 3.50 -3.33 -9.14
CA PHE A 371 2.99 -4.69 -8.99
C PHE A 371 3.85 -5.51 -8.02
N PRO A 372 3.31 -6.55 -7.36
CA PRO A 372 4.11 -7.47 -6.56
C PRO A 372 5.26 -8.05 -7.38
N HIS A 373 6.49 -7.90 -6.90
CA HIS A 373 7.68 -8.37 -7.60
C HIS A 373 8.79 -8.81 -6.63
N TRP A 374 9.68 -9.68 -7.11
CA TRP A 374 10.80 -10.28 -6.36
C TRP A 374 11.91 -10.74 -7.31
N VAL A 375 13.03 -11.21 -6.74
CA VAL A 375 14.07 -11.94 -7.48
C VAL A 375 13.86 -13.44 -7.23
N THR A 376 13.79 -14.25 -8.29
CA THR A 376 13.70 -15.71 -8.15
C THR A 376 14.94 -16.29 -7.46
N PRO A 377 14.83 -17.36 -6.66
CA PRO A 377 15.97 -18.00 -6.01
C PRO A 377 17.10 -18.31 -6.99
N TYR A 378 18.35 -18.18 -6.55
CA TYR A 378 19.53 -18.45 -7.38
C TYR A 378 20.71 -18.87 -6.50
N GLU A 379 21.69 -19.48 -7.15
CA GLU A 379 22.98 -19.84 -6.55
C GLU A 379 24.10 -19.06 -7.25
N GLY A 380 25.11 -18.67 -6.48
CA GLY A 380 26.29 -17.95 -6.98
C GLY A 380 26.30 -16.45 -6.68
N GLU A 381 27.18 -15.74 -7.36
CA GLU A 381 27.45 -14.32 -7.13
C GLU A 381 26.60 -13.45 -8.07
N ARG A 382 25.82 -12.53 -7.51
CA ARG A 382 24.90 -11.69 -8.29
C ARG A 382 24.93 -10.24 -7.85
N PHE A 383 25.25 -9.38 -8.80
CA PHE A 383 25.03 -7.94 -8.71
C PHE A 383 23.68 -7.58 -9.32
N SER A 384 23.02 -6.54 -8.81
CA SER A 384 21.84 -5.95 -9.46
C SER A 384 21.94 -4.44 -9.49
N LEU A 385 21.50 -3.87 -10.61
CA LEU A 385 21.36 -2.45 -10.83
C LEU A 385 19.89 -2.18 -11.17
N ILE A 386 19.20 -1.42 -10.31
CA ILE A 386 17.80 -1.06 -10.46
C ILE A 386 17.69 0.46 -10.65
N TYR A 387 17.11 0.87 -11.77
CA TYR A 387 16.98 2.26 -12.21
C TYR A 387 15.51 2.66 -12.10
N TYR A 388 15.17 3.57 -11.19
CA TYR A 388 13.78 3.88 -10.89
C TYR A 388 13.54 5.38 -10.75
N VAL A 389 12.28 5.77 -10.86
CA VAL A 389 11.80 7.16 -10.81
C VAL A 389 10.90 7.33 -9.59
N THR A 390 11.21 8.28 -8.72
CA THR A 390 10.42 8.58 -7.50
C THR A 390 9.86 10.00 -7.47
N SER A 391 10.11 10.81 -8.49
CA SER A 391 9.62 12.19 -8.59
C SER A 391 9.17 12.52 -10.02
N GLY A 392 8.34 13.56 -10.15
CA GLY A 392 7.68 13.92 -11.40
C GLY A 392 6.25 13.40 -11.49
N SER A 393 5.66 13.49 -12.69
CA SER A 393 4.29 13.06 -12.94
C SER A 393 4.14 11.54 -12.82
N VAL A 394 3.10 11.10 -12.12
CA VAL A 394 2.77 9.67 -11.97
C VAL A 394 2.26 9.14 -13.31
N GLU A 395 2.97 8.17 -13.88
CA GLU A 395 2.53 7.44 -15.06
C GLU A 395 1.35 6.52 -14.71
N PRO A 396 0.34 6.40 -15.57
CA PRO A 396 -0.71 5.40 -15.40
C PRO A 396 -0.12 3.99 -15.29
N GLN A 397 -0.59 3.21 -14.33
CA GLN A 397 -0.25 1.80 -14.21
C GLN A 397 -1.05 1.01 -15.27
N THR A 398 -0.36 0.42 -16.24
CA THR A 398 -0.98 -0.26 -17.40
C THR A 398 -0.66 -1.75 -17.40
N THR A 399 0.61 -2.11 -17.55
CA THR A 399 1.12 -3.48 -17.60
C THR A 399 2.27 -3.67 -16.61
N ALA A 400 2.43 -4.90 -16.11
CA ALA A 400 3.52 -5.28 -15.21
C ALA A 400 4.88 -5.39 -15.93
N ILE A 401 4.87 -5.75 -17.21
CA ILE A 401 6.06 -5.89 -18.05
C ILE A 401 5.91 -5.09 -19.34
N PHE A 402 7.03 -4.63 -19.90
CA PHE A 402 7.05 -3.80 -21.10
C PHE A 402 7.86 -4.45 -22.21
N ALA A 403 7.43 -4.22 -23.46
CA ALA A 403 8.20 -4.58 -24.63
C ALA A 403 9.46 -3.70 -24.76
N PRO A 404 10.48 -4.16 -25.50
CA PRO A 404 11.56 -3.30 -25.94
C PRO A 404 11.00 -2.12 -26.75
N PRO A 405 11.66 -0.94 -26.73
CA PRO A 405 11.34 0.14 -27.67
C PRO A 405 11.32 -0.39 -29.12
N LEU A 406 10.43 0.16 -29.94
CA LEU A 406 10.04 -0.37 -31.26
C LEU A 406 11.21 -0.64 -32.23
N ASP A 407 12.36 0.01 -32.05
CA ASP A 407 13.54 -0.18 -32.90
C ASP A 407 14.22 -1.57 -32.77
N VAL A 408 13.76 -2.45 -31.86
CA VAL A 408 14.37 -3.79 -31.62
C VAL A 408 13.38 -4.96 -31.76
N ALA A 409 12.11 -4.71 -32.10
CA ALA A 409 11.05 -5.72 -31.95
C ALA A 409 10.54 -6.31 -33.28
N GLN A 410 11.16 -7.40 -33.78
CA GLN A 410 10.59 -8.16 -34.92
C GLN A 410 9.76 -9.41 -34.53
N HIS A 411 9.67 -9.81 -33.25
CA HIS A 411 9.05 -11.10 -32.90
C HIS A 411 8.22 -11.13 -31.61
N TRP A 412 7.69 -10.00 -31.13
CA TRP A 412 6.93 -9.97 -29.87
C TRP A 412 5.42 -9.95 -30.07
N ILE A 413 4.70 -10.81 -29.33
CA ILE A 413 3.24 -10.84 -29.26
C ILE A 413 2.80 -10.21 -27.92
N PRO A 414 1.97 -9.16 -27.93
CA PRO A 414 1.55 -8.50 -26.70
C PRO A 414 0.69 -9.37 -25.78
N PRO A 415 0.80 -9.24 -24.45
CA PRO A 415 -0.18 -9.78 -23.53
C PRO A 415 -1.53 -9.08 -23.75
N PRO A 416 -2.66 -9.76 -23.47
CA PRO A 416 -3.97 -9.14 -23.55
C PRO A 416 -4.04 -7.94 -22.59
N THR A 417 -4.41 -6.79 -23.15
CA THR A 417 -4.74 -5.58 -22.39
C THR A 417 -5.92 -5.87 -21.48
N PHE A 418 -5.73 -5.80 -20.15
CA PHE A 418 -6.85 -5.86 -19.21
C PHE A 418 -7.44 -4.46 -19.02
N ILE A 419 -8.72 -4.34 -19.34
CA ILE A 419 -9.57 -3.18 -19.11
C ILE A 419 -9.88 -3.12 -17.59
N PRO A 420 -9.87 -1.93 -16.95
CA PRO A 420 -9.85 -1.71 -15.49
C PRO A 420 -10.94 -2.36 -14.62
#